data_AF-A0A2W4T287-F1
#
_entry.id   AF-A0A2W4T287-F1
#
_cell.length_a   1.000
_cell.length_b   1.000
_cell.length_c   1.000
_cell.angle_alpha   90.00
_cell.angle_beta   90.00
_cell.angle_gamma   90.00
#
_symmetry.space_group_name_H-M   'P 1'
#
loop_
_entity.id
_entity.type
_entity.pdbx_description
1 polymer ?
#
loop_
_entity_poly.entity_id
_entity_poly.type
_entity_poly.pdbx_seq_one_letter_code
_entity_poly.pdbx_strand_id
1 'polypeptide(L)'
;MKIPKVFISHSTKTDQNLSLLNKVCDALGQKDNNIGFDVLVDRRTIQPGDPWHAYINEWMHECDAVVVLLSDAAMQSCWVQSEATVMSVRRRNESNFRLIVVPLEHVTDQTVKEHPFFGHVARLNDFQFLLDWRDEQELIGKLTHALQDVCPQPSPFETLVKKIRETLGDIDDGVLETALYRFQCGDLPTPWPKRCRVDMLVRAIFREPRHALYNFRLLLEELAHVIGRDKANTLLDILKGIWVQAEAAANLIEARKRNVPVAINCTELESFTGWCYARRAWPFPQLIRPISAGASRNFDQIKSVILSEAGKTIDSKRAEQRLRQISDPILLMFPPPEPDDIQNATAAFPDKLLLDEIRQAYPNVTILLATGHEIPDTLQHVMPLRPPLTGGEEGTQYGYYLDSIDYIEKQMR
;
A
#
# COMPACT_ATOMS: atom_id res chain seq x y z
N MET A 1 17.74 -19.03 -9.54
CA MET A 1 16.80 -17.95 -9.94
C MET A 1 15.59 -18.04 -9.01
N LYS A 2 15.03 -16.92 -8.53
CA LYS A 2 13.81 -16.95 -7.68
C LYS A 2 12.68 -17.55 -8.53
N ILE A 3 11.86 -18.42 -7.93
CA ILE A 3 10.65 -18.94 -8.59
C ILE A 3 9.60 -17.83 -8.51
N PRO A 4 8.94 -17.42 -9.63
CA PRO A 4 7.91 -16.41 -9.56
C PRO A 4 6.69 -16.92 -8.81
N LYS A 5 6.11 -16.08 -7.96
CA LYS A 5 4.93 -16.38 -7.15
C LYS A 5 3.66 -15.90 -7.86
N VAL A 6 2.68 -16.78 -8.00
CA VAL A 6 1.36 -16.46 -8.58
C VAL A 6 0.29 -16.64 -7.51
N PHE A 7 -0.36 -15.54 -7.13
CA PHE A 7 -1.53 -15.60 -6.24
C PHE A 7 -2.80 -15.85 -7.05
N ILE A 8 -3.68 -16.72 -6.57
CA ILE A 8 -4.97 -17.00 -7.21
C ILE A 8 -6.13 -16.58 -6.30
N SER A 9 -6.69 -15.41 -6.61
CA SER A 9 -7.89 -14.90 -5.96
C SER A 9 -9.13 -15.56 -6.56
N HIS A 10 -10.00 -16.13 -5.73
CA HIS A 10 -11.17 -16.86 -6.20
C HIS A 10 -12.27 -16.94 -5.14
N SER A 11 -13.48 -17.32 -5.57
CA SER A 11 -14.51 -17.86 -4.67
C SER A 11 -15.17 -19.07 -5.32
N THR A 12 -14.84 -20.26 -4.82
CA THR A 12 -15.39 -21.53 -5.32
C THR A 12 -16.53 -22.00 -4.43
N LYS A 13 -17.76 -21.99 -4.94
CA LYS A 13 -18.95 -22.57 -4.30
C LYS A 13 -19.52 -23.78 -5.05
N THR A 14 -19.00 -24.08 -6.24
CA THR A 14 -19.43 -25.21 -7.09
C THR A 14 -18.28 -26.19 -7.27
N ASP A 15 -18.60 -27.49 -7.42
CA ASP A 15 -17.60 -28.54 -7.66
C ASP A 15 -16.85 -28.31 -8.97
N GLN A 16 -17.52 -27.75 -9.97
CA GLN A 16 -16.92 -27.40 -11.26
C GLN A 16 -15.83 -26.33 -11.10
N ASN A 17 -16.11 -25.23 -10.38
CA ASN A 17 -15.12 -24.18 -10.16
C ASN A 17 -13.96 -24.69 -9.29
N LEU A 18 -14.23 -25.57 -8.34
CA LEU A 18 -13.17 -26.20 -7.52
C LEU A 18 -12.27 -27.11 -8.35
N SER A 19 -12.85 -27.91 -9.24
CA SER A 19 -12.11 -28.76 -10.17
C SER A 19 -11.24 -27.92 -11.10
N LEU A 20 -11.79 -26.84 -11.67
CA LEU A 20 -11.04 -25.91 -12.50
C LEU A 20 -9.89 -25.24 -11.74
N LEU A 21 -10.15 -24.72 -10.53
CA LEU A 21 -9.12 -24.13 -9.68
C LEU A 21 -7.95 -25.10 -9.46
N ASN A 22 -8.25 -26.35 -9.10
CA ASN A 22 -7.21 -27.36 -8.88
C ASN A 22 -6.38 -27.62 -10.14
N LYS A 23 -7.02 -27.74 -11.30
CA LYS A 23 -6.31 -27.93 -12.58
C LYS A 23 -5.43 -26.74 -12.94
N VAL A 24 -5.90 -25.52 -12.72
CA VAL A 24 -5.11 -24.30 -12.92
C VAL A 24 -3.91 -24.29 -11.97
N CYS A 25 -4.11 -24.57 -10.69
CA CYS A 25 -3.03 -24.64 -9.71
C CYS A 25 -1.98 -25.70 -10.07
N ASP A 26 -2.42 -26.89 -10.48
CA ASP A 26 -1.53 -27.99 -10.84
C ASP A 26 -0.74 -27.66 -12.10
N ALA A 27 -1.40 -27.11 -13.13
CA ALA A 27 -0.74 -26.75 -14.38
C ALA A 27 0.28 -25.60 -14.21
N LEU A 28 -0.03 -24.58 -13.42
CA LEU A 28 0.92 -23.49 -13.14
C LEU A 28 2.07 -23.94 -12.21
N GLY A 29 1.84 -24.93 -11.35
CA GLY A 29 2.86 -25.49 -10.47
C GLY A 29 3.80 -26.50 -11.14
N GLN A 30 3.42 -27.06 -12.29
CA GLN A 30 4.25 -28.02 -13.04
C GLN A 30 5.55 -27.36 -13.52
N LYS A 31 6.68 -28.07 -13.37
CA LYS A 31 8.03 -27.59 -13.73
C LYS A 31 8.50 -28.04 -15.10
N ASP A 32 7.65 -28.72 -15.86
CA ASP A 32 8.07 -29.50 -17.04
C ASP A 32 8.62 -28.64 -18.19
N ASN A 33 8.43 -27.31 -18.15
CA ASN A 33 8.89 -26.35 -19.17
C ASN A 33 9.87 -25.28 -18.64
N ASN A 34 10.63 -25.53 -17.56
CA ASN A 34 11.58 -24.57 -16.95
C ASN A 34 10.97 -23.26 -16.37
N ILE A 35 9.66 -23.07 -16.45
CA ILE A 35 8.94 -21.98 -15.79
C ILE A 35 7.84 -22.60 -14.92
N GLY A 36 8.22 -23.14 -13.77
CA GLY A 36 7.24 -23.48 -12.73
C GLY A 36 6.96 -22.24 -11.87
N PHE A 37 5.71 -22.06 -11.45
CA PHE A 37 5.32 -20.99 -10.53
C PHE A 37 5.14 -21.52 -9.11
N ASP A 38 5.41 -20.67 -8.13
CA ASP A 38 5.00 -20.90 -6.74
C ASP A 38 3.56 -20.41 -6.58
N VAL A 39 2.61 -21.33 -6.61
CA VAL A 39 1.17 -21.02 -6.62
C VAL A 39 0.67 -20.81 -5.20
N LEU A 40 0.24 -19.58 -4.91
CA LEU A 40 -0.29 -19.16 -3.61
C LEU A 40 -1.82 -19.21 -3.64
N VAL A 41 -2.42 -20.15 -2.91
CA VAL A 41 -3.87 -20.36 -2.83
C VAL A 41 -4.25 -20.83 -1.43
N ASP A 42 -5.28 -20.20 -0.84
CA ASP A 42 -5.70 -20.38 0.56
C ASP A 42 -5.94 -21.85 0.95
N ARG A 43 -6.56 -22.65 0.08
CA ARG A 43 -6.97 -24.03 0.35
C ARG A 43 -5.85 -25.07 0.40
N ARG A 44 -4.64 -24.76 -0.09
CA ARG A 44 -3.54 -25.75 -0.15
C ARG A 44 -2.53 -25.60 0.97
N THR A 45 -2.36 -24.39 1.49
CA THR A 45 -1.23 -24.06 2.37
C THR A 45 -1.66 -23.56 3.75
N ILE A 46 -2.93 -23.19 3.94
CA ILE A 46 -3.45 -22.72 5.23
C ILE A 46 -4.21 -23.86 5.92
N GLN A 47 -3.83 -24.18 7.15
CA GLN A 47 -4.50 -25.21 7.95
C GLN A 47 -5.67 -24.61 8.76
N PRO A 48 -6.71 -25.42 9.07
CA PRO A 48 -7.76 -24.97 9.99
C PRO A 48 -7.18 -24.50 11.33
N GLY A 49 -7.49 -23.27 11.72
CA GLY A 49 -6.97 -22.64 12.93
C GLY A 49 -5.83 -21.63 12.69
N ASP A 50 -5.25 -21.61 11.49
CA ASP A 50 -4.28 -20.57 11.11
C ASP A 50 -4.96 -19.19 11.02
N PRO A 51 -4.21 -18.10 11.28
CA PRO A 51 -4.67 -16.74 11.01
C PRO A 51 -4.69 -16.49 9.50
N TRP A 52 -5.60 -17.14 8.79
CA TRP A 52 -5.60 -17.24 7.33
C TRP A 52 -5.55 -15.88 6.60
N HIS A 53 -6.24 -14.88 7.14
CA HIS A 53 -6.20 -13.50 6.65
C HIS A 53 -4.79 -12.90 6.59
N ALA A 54 -3.96 -13.21 7.58
CA ALA A 54 -2.56 -12.77 7.63
C ALA A 54 -1.77 -13.28 6.42
N TYR A 55 -1.92 -14.58 6.13
CA TYR A 55 -1.21 -15.24 5.05
C TYR A 55 -1.64 -14.72 3.69
N ILE A 56 -2.95 -14.49 3.48
CA ILE A 56 -3.44 -13.91 2.23
C ILE A 56 -2.89 -12.49 2.03
N ASN A 57 -2.93 -11.64 3.06
CA ASN A 57 -2.38 -10.29 2.99
C ASN A 57 -0.89 -10.30 2.63
N GLU A 58 -0.14 -11.23 3.21
CA GLU A 58 1.25 -11.42 2.88
C GLU A 58 1.46 -11.88 1.43
N TRP A 59 0.73 -12.90 0.97
CA TRP A 59 0.82 -13.38 -0.41
C TRP A 59 0.49 -12.32 -1.43
N MET A 60 -0.51 -11.48 -1.15
CA MET A 60 -0.84 -10.30 -1.94
C MET A 60 0.33 -9.31 -2.05
N HIS A 61 1.22 -9.25 -1.07
CA HIS A 61 2.39 -8.36 -1.11
C HIS A 61 3.64 -9.02 -1.71
N GLU A 62 3.75 -10.34 -1.66
CA GLU A 62 4.91 -11.09 -2.15
C GLU A 62 4.75 -11.66 -3.56
N CYS A 63 3.53 -11.77 -4.08
CA CYS A 63 3.32 -12.32 -5.40
C CYS A 63 3.90 -11.42 -6.51
N ASP A 64 4.38 -12.06 -7.57
CA ASP A 64 4.90 -11.43 -8.78
C ASP A 64 3.78 -11.24 -9.82
N ALA A 65 2.75 -12.08 -9.74
CA ALA A 65 1.53 -11.98 -10.53
C ALA A 65 0.31 -12.45 -9.75
N VAL A 66 -0.87 -12.07 -10.23
CA VAL A 66 -2.16 -12.55 -9.73
C VAL A 66 -3.09 -12.95 -10.86
N VAL A 67 -3.82 -14.02 -10.60
CA VAL A 67 -4.97 -14.47 -11.39
C VAL A 67 -6.23 -14.29 -10.55
N VAL A 68 -7.21 -13.56 -11.07
CA VAL A 68 -8.52 -13.39 -10.42
C VAL A 68 -9.53 -14.23 -11.18
N LEU A 69 -9.98 -15.34 -10.58
CA LEU A 69 -11.03 -16.19 -11.12
C LEU A 69 -12.41 -15.63 -10.70
N LEU A 70 -13.07 -14.93 -11.62
CA LEU A 70 -14.35 -14.25 -11.36
C LEU A 70 -15.54 -15.12 -11.75
N SER A 71 -16.02 -15.92 -10.81
CA SER A 71 -17.35 -16.57 -10.84
C SER A 71 -18.44 -15.65 -10.28
N ASP A 72 -19.71 -16.06 -10.41
CA ASP A 72 -20.83 -15.33 -9.78
C ASP A 72 -20.64 -15.20 -8.25
N ALA A 73 -20.09 -16.24 -7.62
CA ALA A 73 -19.77 -16.23 -6.20
C ALA A 73 -18.64 -15.25 -5.86
N ALA A 74 -17.63 -15.13 -6.72
CA ALA A 74 -16.51 -14.21 -6.54
C ALA A 74 -16.96 -12.75 -6.68
N MET A 75 -17.90 -12.47 -7.58
CA MET A 75 -18.48 -11.14 -7.76
C MET A 75 -19.16 -10.61 -6.47
N GLN A 76 -19.74 -11.50 -5.67
CA GLN A 76 -20.40 -11.17 -4.40
C GLN A 76 -19.48 -11.28 -3.17
N SER A 77 -18.22 -11.66 -3.33
CA SER A 77 -17.30 -11.89 -2.22
C SER A 77 -16.60 -10.60 -1.80
N CYS A 78 -16.86 -10.13 -0.58
CA CYS A 78 -16.14 -8.99 -0.01
C CYS A 78 -14.62 -9.21 0.07
N TRP A 79 -14.18 -10.47 0.20
CA TRP A 79 -12.76 -10.84 0.21
C TRP A 79 -12.13 -10.69 -1.17
N VAL A 80 -12.75 -11.24 -2.22
CA VAL A 80 -12.25 -11.10 -3.60
C VAL A 80 -12.26 -9.64 -4.02
N GLN A 81 -13.26 -8.87 -3.59
CA GLN A 81 -13.31 -7.42 -3.77
C GLN A 81 -12.08 -6.75 -3.12
N SER A 82 -11.81 -7.00 -1.84
CA SER A 82 -10.62 -6.46 -1.17
C SER A 82 -9.32 -6.82 -1.91
N GLU A 83 -9.14 -8.11 -2.22
CA GLU A 83 -7.95 -8.62 -2.90
C GLU A 83 -7.76 -7.96 -4.28
N ALA A 84 -8.80 -7.95 -5.11
CA ALA A 84 -8.78 -7.34 -6.44
C ALA A 84 -8.41 -5.85 -6.38
N THR A 85 -8.80 -5.14 -5.32
CA THR A 85 -8.43 -3.73 -5.14
C THR A 85 -6.96 -3.58 -4.86
N VAL A 86 -6.41 -4.30 -3.88
CA VAL A 86 -4.97 -4.29 -3.58
C VAL A 86 -4.17 -4.62 -4.85
N MET A 87 -4.61 -5.63 -5.59
CA MET A 87 -3.88 -6.07 -6.78
C MET A 87 -3.99 -5.10 -7.95
N SER A 88 -5.14 -4.47 -8.17
CA SER A 88 -5.32 -3.43 -9.19
C SER A 88 -4.42 -2.23 -8.92
N VAL A 89 -4.23 -1.92 -7.64
CA VAL A 89 -3.36 -0.86 -7.14
C VAL A 89 -1.91 -1.22 -7.43
N ARG A 90 -1.47 -2.43 -7.04
CA ARG A 90 -0.13 -2.92 -7.37
C ARG A 90 0.12 -2.86 -8.87
N ARG A 91 -0.79 -3.37 -9.69
CA ARG A 91 -0.67 -3.36 -11.16
C ARG A 91 -0.48 -1.95 -11.75
N ARG A 92 -1.17 -0.95 -11.20
CA ARG A 92 -1.04 0.46 -11.65
C ARG A 92 0.27 1.12 -11.24
N ASN A 93 0.93 0.60 -10.21
CA ASN A 93 2.11 1.19 -9.59
C ASN A 93 3.40 0.43 -9.90
N GLU A 94 3.29 -0.86 -10.20
CA GLU A 94 4.39 -1.78 -10.49
C GLU A 94 4.28 -2.21 -11.96
N SER A 95 5.12 -1.64 -12.82
CA SER A 95 5.06 -1.88 -14.28
C SER A 95 5.18 -3.36 -14.67
N ASN A 96 5.92 -4.13 -13.87
CA ASN A 96 6.21 -5.55 -14.10
C ASN A 96 5.20 -6.49 -13.41
N PHE A 97 4.38 -5.99 -12.48
CA PHE A 97 3.36 -6.80 -11.82
C PHE A 97 2.27 -7.16 -12.82
N ARG A 98 1.87 -8.44 -12.88
CA ARG A 98 0.80 -8.91 -13.78
C ARG A 98 -0.47 -9.19 -13.00
N LEU A 99 -1.58 -8.64 -13.47
CA LEU A 99 -2.91 -8.97 -13.00
C LEU A 99 -3.73 -9.43 -14.20
N ILE A 100 -4.23 -10.67 -14.10
CA ILE A 100 -5.01 -11.33 -15.14
C ILE A 100 -6.39 -11.63 -14.58
N VAL A 101 -7.43 -11.20 -15.29
CA VAL A 101 -8.82 -11.45 -14.92
C VAL A 101 -9.35 -12.58 -15.80
N VAL A 102 -9.91 -13.60 -15.16
CA VAL A 102 -10.52 -14.77 -15.82
C VAL A 102 -11.99 -14.82 -15.43
N PRO A 103 -12.89 -14.29 -16.27
CA PRO A 103 -14.31 -14.47 -16.08
C PRO A 103 -14.69 -15.95 -16.21
N LEU A 104 -15.51 -16.44 -15.28
CA LEU A 104 -16.06 -17.79 -15.26
C LEU A 104 -17.59 -17.71 -15.36
N GLU A 105 -18.21 -18.81 -15.80
CA GLU A 105 -19.66 -18.98 -15.82
C GLU A 105 -20.36 -17.87 -16.65
N HIS A 106 -21.23 -17.09 -16.02
CA HIS A 106 -22.01 -16.02 -16.64
C HIS A 106 -21.36 -14.64 -16.53
N VAL A 107 -20.18 -14.55 -15.92
CA VAL A 107 -19.46 -13.28 -15.78
C VAL A 107 -18.90 -12.88 -17.14
N THR A 108 -19.32 -11.70 -17.61
CA THR A 108 -18.86 -11.07 -18.85
C THR A 108 -18.07 -9.79 -18.54
N ASP A 109 -17.30 -9.29 -19.50
CA ASP A 109 -16.63 -7.99 -19.38
C ASP A 109 -17.62 -6.87 -19.02
N GLN A 110 -18.80 -6.87 -19.66
CA GLN A 110 -19.84 -5.89 -19.35
C GLN A 110 -20.31 -5.98 -17.90
N THR A 111 -20.54 -7.19 -17.37
CA THR A 111 -20.94 -7.35 -15.96
C THR A 111 -19.85 -6.88 -14.98
N VAL A 112 -18.57 -7.07 -15.32
CA VAL A 112 -17.46 -6.57 -14.48
C VAL A 112 -17.38 -5.05 -14.54
N LYS A 113 -17.52 -4.47 -15.73
CA LYS A 113 -17.49 -3.02 -15.97
C LYS A 113 -18.62 -2.27 -15.26
N GLU A 114 -19.81 -2.85 -15.24
CA GLU A 114 -20.99 -2.28 -14.56
C GLU A 114 -20.99 -2.52 -13.05
N HIS A 115 -20.18 -3.46 -12.56
CA HIS A 115 -20.13 -3.77 -11.14
C HIS A 115 -19.55 -2.60 -10.34
N PRO A 116 -20.25 -2.08 -9.31
CA PRO A 116 -19.82 -0.90 -8.56
C PRO A 116 -18.40 -1.02 -8.01
N PHE A 117 -18.04 -2.21 -7.54
CA PHE A 117 -16.73 -2.49 -7.01
C PHE A 117 -15.69 -2.81 -8.10
N PHE A 118 -15.83 -3.92 -8.83
CA PHE A 118 -14.82 -4.35 -9.78
C PHE A 118 -14.61 -3.40 -10.96
N GLY A 119 -15.65 -2.73 -11.47
CA GLY A 119 -15.53 -1.78 -12.58
C GLY A 119 -15.09 -0.38 -12.16
N HIS A 120 -15.47 0.10 -10.96
CA HIS A 120 -15.19 1.49 -10.56
C HIS A 120 -14.13 1.64 -9.47
N VAL A 121 -14.07 0.73 -8.49
CA VAL A 121 -13.08 0.76 -7.40
C VAL A 121 -11.80 0.04 -7.81
N ALA A 122 -11.90 -1.26 -8.09
CA ALA A 122 -10.76 -2.06 -8.54
C ALA A 122 -10.41 -1.80 -10.02
N ARG A 123 -11.36 -1.26 -10.80
CA ARG A 123 -11.19 -0.94 -12.23
C ARG A 123 -10.58 -2.09 -13.03
N LEU A 124 -11.07 -3.30 -12.78
CA LEU A 124 -10.50 -4.51 -13.36
C LEU A 124 -10.48 -4.47 -14.90
N ASN A 125 -11.49 -3.83 -15.50
CA ASN A 125 -11.63 -3.56 -16.94
C ASN A 125 -10.48 -2.76 -17.58
N ASP A 126 -9.58 -2.17 -16.78
CA ASP A 126 -8.36 -1.53 -17.30
C ASP A 126 -7.23 -2.53 -17.61
N PHE A 127 -7.40 -3.80 -17.22
CA PHE A 127 -6.35 -4.82 -17.26
C PHE A 127 -6.68 -5.96 -18.23
N GLN A 128 -5.78 -6.94 -18.32
CA GLN A 128 -5.89 -8.06 -19.24
C GLN A 128 -6.99 -9.03 -18.78
N PHE A 129 -8.01 -9.19 -19.63
CA PHE A 129 -9.00 -10.26 -19.51
C PHE A 129 -8.60 -11.42 -20.41
N LEU A 130 -8.71 -12.64 -19.89
CA LEU A 130 -8.70 -13.83 -20.72
C LEU A 130 -10.13 -14.20 -21.08
N LEU A 131 -10.65 -13.50 -22.08
CA LEU A 131 -11.92 -13.83 -22.72
C LEU A 131 -11.72 -14.99 -23.73
N ASP A 132 -12.83 -15.60 -24.12
CA ASP A 132 -12.93 -16.52 -25.26
C ASP A 132 -12.10 -17.81 -25.15
N TRP A 133 -12.18 -18.52 -24.03
CA TRP A 133 -11.67 -19.89 -23.90
C TRP A 133 -12.82 -20.89 -23.99
N ARG A 134 -12.62 -22.02 -24.70
CA ARG A 134 -13.69 -23.02 -24.93
C ARG A 134 -13.70 -24.12 -23.88
N ASP A 135 -12.54 -24.43 -23.33
CA ASP A 135 -12.35 -25.47 -22.33
C ASP A 135 -11.18 -25.12 -21.38
N GLU A 136 -11.04 -25.94 -20.35
CA GLU A 136 -10.06 -25.75 -19.29
C GLU A 136 -8.60 -25.81 -19.81
N GLN A 137 -8.32 -26.63 -20.84
CA GLN A 137 -6.97 -26.74 -21.39
C GLN A 137 -6.58 -25.48 -22.15
N GLU A 138 -7.51 -24.92 -22.92
CA GLU A 138 -7.32 -23.64 -23.60
C GLU A 138 -7.08 -22.50 -22.58
N LEU A 139 -7.88 -22.46 -21.50
CA LEU A 139 -7.68 -21.47 -20.43
C LEU A 139 -6.30 -21.58 -19.80
N ILE A 140 -5.87 -22.79 -19.43
CA ILE A 140 -4.54 -23.06 -18.87
C ILE A 140 -3.45 -22.61 -19.83
N GLY A 141 -3.56 -22.95 -21.13
CA GLY A 141 -2.60 -22.51 -22.15
C GLY A 141 -2.49 -21.00 -22.25
N LYS A 142 -3.63 -20.28 -22.25
CA LYS A 142 -3.66 -18.81 -22.27
C LYS A 142 -3.06 -18.20 -20.99
N LEU A 143 -3.36 -18.78 -19.82
CA LEU A 143 -2.79 -18.34 -18.54
C LEU A 143 -1.28 -18.49 -18.51
N THR A 144 -0.76 -19.67 -18.87
CA THR A 144 0.68 -19.94 -18.91
C THR A 144 1.38 -18.98 -19.89
N HIS A 145 0.79 -18.74 -21.06
CA HIS A 145 1.35 -17.78 -22.02
C HIS A 145 1.34 -16.34 -21.47
N ALA A 146 0.25 -15.90 -20.85
CA ALA A 146 0.16 -14.56 -20.26
C ALA A 146 1.14 -14.34 -19.09
N LEU A 147 1.55 -15.42 -18.42
CA LEU A 147 2.48 -15.41 -17.30
C LEU A 147 3.94 -15.69 -17.71
N GLN A 148 4.23 -16.06 -18.96
CA GLN A 148 5.56 -16.51 -19.40
C GLN A 148 6.68 -15.48 -19.14
N ASP A 149 6.35 -14.19 -19.20
CA ASP A 149 7.29 -13.08 -19.05
C ASP A 149 7.34 -12.54 -17.61
N VAL A 150 6.64 -13.18 -16.67
CA VAL A 150 6.68 -12.81 -15.25
C VAL A 150 8.05 -13.14 -14.69
N CYS A 151 8.86 -12.10 -14.56
CA CYS A 151 10.16 -12.18 -13.91
C CYS A 151 9.98 -11.79 -12.43
N PRO A 152 10.53 -12.56 -11.48
CA PRO A 152 10.46 -12.19 -10.08
C PRO A 152 11.19 -10.86 -9.87
N GLN A 153 10.49 -9.88 -9.31
CA GLN A 153 11.06 -8.58 -8.97
C GLN A 153 10.78 -8.31 -7.50
N PRO A 154 11.72 -7.66 -6.77
CA PRO A 154 11.43 -7.23 -5.41
C PRO A 154 10.20 -6.31 -5.40
N SER A 155 9.11 -6.77 -4.80
CA SER A 155 7.95 -5.91 -4.59
C SER A 155 8.33 -4.73 -3.67
N PRO A 156 7.54 -3.65 -3.64
CA PRO A 156 7.72 -2.59 -2.65
C PRO A 156 7.78 -3.13 -1.21
N PHE A 157 6.96 -4.14 -0.92
CA PHE A 157 6.97 -4.85 0.35
C PHE A 157 8.27 -5.63 0.56
N GLU A 158 8.72 -6.43 -0.42
CA GLU A 158 10.01 -7.15 -0.30
C GLU A 158 11.20 -6.19 -0.14
N THR A 159 11.15 -5.02 -0.76
CA THR A 159 12.16 -3.97 -0.59
C THR A 159 12.14 -3.42 0.84
N LEU A 160 10.94 -3.24 1.41
CA LEU A 160 10.78 -2.79 2.79
C LEU A 160 11.27 -3.85 3.79
N VAL A 161 10.88 -5.11 3.60
CA VAL A 161 11.36 -6.26 4.36
C VAL A 161 12.88 -6.35 4.29
N LYS A 162 13.45 -6.19 3.10
CA LYS A 162 14.91 -6.19 2.90
C LYS A 162 15.58 -5.07 3.70
N LYS A 163 15.06 -3.84 3.67
CA LYS A 163 15.60 -2.72 4.45
C LYS A 163 15.54 -2.99 5.95
N ILE A 164 14.42 -3.52 6.44
CA ILE A 164 14.31 -3.89 7.87
C ILE A 164 15.31 -5.00 8.20
N ARG A 165 15.46 -6.00 7.31
CA ARG A 165 16.43 -7.08 7.48
C ARG A 165 17.86 -6.56 7.55
N GLU A 166 18.23 -5.62 6.70
CA GLU A 166 19.54 -4.96 6.73
C GLU A 166 19.73 -4.19 8.04
N THR A 167 18.71 -3.49 8.51
CA THR A 167 18.78 -2.75 9.79
C THR A 167 18.92 -3.67 11.01
N LEU A 168 18.25 -4.82 11.01
CA LEU A 168 18.26 -5.82 12.10
C LEU A 168 19.39 -6.86 11.95
N GLY A 169 20.16 -6.84 10.85
CA GLY A 169 21.09 -7.90 10.47
C GLY A 169 22.24 -8.13 11.47
N ASP A 170 22.58 -7.13 12.27
CA ASP A 170 23.68 -7.18 13.25
C ASP A 170 23.22 -7.61 14.65
N ILE A 171 21.92 -7.78 14.89
CA ILE A 171 21.37 -8.09 16.21
C ILE A 171 21.63 -9.55 16.58
N ASP A 172 21.98 -9.84 17.84
CA ASP A 172 22.23 -11.20 18.30
C ASP A 172 21.00 -12.12 18.14
N ASP A 173 21.24 -13.41 17.88
CA ASP A 173 20.19 -14.41 17.64
C ASP A 173 19.27 -14.57 18.87
N GLY A 174 19.80 -14.53 20.10
CA GLY A 174 19.03 -14.68 21.32
C GLY A 174 18.04 -13.53 21.56
N VAL A 175 18.43 -12.31 21.17
CA VAL A 175 17.54 -11.14 21.25
C VAL A 175 16.41 -11.25 20.24
N LEU A 176 16.70 -11.70 19.02
CA LEU A 176 15.67 -11.94 17.99
C LEU A 176 14.68 -13.04 18.42
N GLU A 177 15.15 -14.09 19.09
CA GLU A 177 14.29 -15.15 19.63
C GLU A 177 13.36 -14.64 20.73
N THR A 178 13.87 -13.79 21.64
CA THR A 178 13.06 -13.19 22.71
C THR A 178 11.97 -12.28 22.13
N ALA A 179 12.32 -11.47 21.13
CA ALA A 179 11.34 -10.66 20.40
C ALA A 179 10.25 -11.55 19.76
N LEU A 180 10.64 -12.59 19.02
CA LEU A 180 9.68 -13.51 18.37
C LEU A 180 8.74 -14.19 19.36
N TYR A 181 9.25 -14.60 20.53
CA TYR A 181 8.43 -15.17 21.61
C TYR A 181 7.38 -14.16 22.09
N ARG A 182 7.77 -12.89 22.27
CA ARG A 182 6.86 -11.81 22.69
C ARG A 182 5.76 -11.53 21.65
N PHE A 183 6.08 -11.66 20.36
CA PHE A 183 5.09 -11.58 19.28
C PHE A 183 4.24 -12.84 19.10
N GLN A 184 4.41 -13.86 19.97
CA GLN A 184 3.71 -15.13 19.89
C GLN A 184 3.81 -15.77 18.49
N CYS A 185 4.99 -15.65 17.87
CA CYS A 185 5.23 -16.14 16.52
C CYS A 185 5.48 -17.65 16.49
N GLY A 186 4.47 -18.44 16.92
CA GLY A 186 4.45 -19.91 16.87
C GLY A 186 5.58 -20.62 17.64
N ASP A 187 5.44 -21.93 17.77
CA ASP A 187 6.54 -22.78 18.24
C ASP A 187 7.61 -22.84 17.16
N LEU A 188 8.75 -22.19 17.42
CA LEU A 188 9.91 -22.17 16.54
C LEU A 188 10.55 -23.57 16.46
N PRO A 189 10.60 -24.23 15.28
CA PRO A 189 11.47 -25.38 15.10
C PRO A 189 12.93 -24.96 15.36
N THR A 190 13.71 -25.78 16.05
CA THR A 190 15.14 -25.49 16.29
C THR A 190 16.02 -26.40 15.44
N PRO A 191 17.13 -25.90 14.84
CA PRO A 191 17.58 -24.50 14.73
C PRO A 191 17.12 -23.79 13.44
N TRP A 192 16.74 -22.50 13.53
CA TRP A 192 16.49 -21.63 12.37
C TRP A 192 17.73 -20.80 12.00
N PRO A 193 18.00 -20.56 10.71
CA PRO A 193 18.94 -19.52 10.31
C PRO A 193 18.46 -18.13 10.77
N LYS A 194 19.37 -17.26 11.24
CA LYS A 194 19.10 -15.86 11.61
C LYS A 194 18.20 -15.11 10.61
N ARG A 195 18.45 -15.31 9.31
CA ARG A 195 17.64 -14.73 8.23
C ARG A 195 16.15 -15.07 8.36
N CYS A 196 15.82 -16.32 8.70
CA CYS A 196 14.44 -16.75 8.85
C CYS A 196 13.76 -16.11 10.07
N ARG A 197 14.50 -15.89 11.16
CA ARG A 197 13.99 -15.20 12.36
C ARG A 197 13.63 -13.74 12.08
N VAL A 198 14.54 -13.01 11.41
CA VAL A 198 14.29 -11.63 11.02
C VAL A 198 13.10 -11.55 10.08
N ASP A 199 13.01 -12.46 9.11
CA ASP A 199 11.87 -12.51 8.20
C ASP A 199 10.56 -12.76 8.96
N MET A 200 10.54 -13.69 9.91
CA MET A 200 9.35 -13.95 10.71
C MET A 200 8.94 -12.76 11.60
N LEU A 201 9.91 -12.06 12.18
CA LEU A 201 9.65 -10.87 12.98
C LEU A 201 9.05 -9.75 12.13
N VAL A 202 9.61 -9.54 10.93
CA VAL A 202 9.04 -8.60 9.97
C VAL A 202 7.63 -9.02 9.62
N ARG A 203 7.40 -10.29 9.27
CA ARG A 203 6.05 -10.80 8.98
C ARG A 203 5.08 -10.56 10.13
N ALA A 204 5.52 -10.73 11.38
CA ALA A 204 4.70 -10.47 12.56
C ALA A 204 4.27 -9.00 12.69
N ILE A 205 5.20 -8.07 12.44
CA ILE A 205 4.90 -6.62 12.46
C ILE A 205 3.89 -6.25 11.37
N PHE A 206 4.03 -6.85 10.18
CA PHE A 206 3.21 -6.53 9.02
C PHE A 206 1.88 -7.30 8.97
N ARG A 207 1.77 -8.39 9.73
CA ARG A 207 0.60 -9.27 9.77
C ARG A 207 -0.68 -8.50 10.08
N GLU A 208 -0.57 -7.53 10.99
CA GLU A 208 -1.66 -6.62 11.34
C GLU A 208 -1.20 -5.18 11.16
N PRO A 209 -1.41 -4.58 9.97
CA PRO A 209 -0.95 -3.23 9.66
C PRO A 209 -1.43 -2.19 10.69
N ARG A 210 -2.65 -2.35 11.22
CA ARG A 210 -3.23 -1.50 12.28
C ARG A 210 -2.51 -1.59 13.62
N HIS A 211 -1.73 -2.64 13.86
CA HIS A 211 -0.91 -2.77 15.06
C HIS A 211 0.58 -2.59 14.74
N ALA A 212 0.97 -2.20 13.52
CA ALA A 212 2.38 -2.13 13.13
C ALA A 212 3.21 -1.21 14.04
N LEU A 213 2.68 -0.03 14.42
CA LEU A 213 3.36 0.90 15.32
C LEU A 213 3.37 0.43 16.79
N TYR A 214 2.28 -0.18 17.26
CA TYR A 214 2.23 -0.82 18.57
C TYR A 214 3.25 -1.97 18.67
N ASN A 215 3.26 -2.85 17.67
CA ASN A 215 4.20 -3.95 17.54
C ASN A 215 5.63 -3.42 17.47
N PHE A 216 5.88 -2.36 16.71
CA PHE A 216 7.20 -1.73 16.71
C PHE A 216 7.61 -1.22 18.10
N ARG A 217 6.70 -0.60 18.84
CA ARG A 217 6.97 -0.15 20.21
C ARG A 217 7.35 -1.31 21.13
N LEU A 218 6.66 -2.45 21.04
CA LEU A 218 7.02 -3.68 21.78
C LEU A 218 8.39 -4.20 21.36
N LEU A 219 8.67 -4.19 20.05
CA LEU A 219 9.98 -4.60 19.54
C LEU A 219 11.10 -3.71 20.07
N LEU A 220 10.88 -2.39 20.13
CA LEU A 220 11.86 -1.47 20.67
C LEU A 220 12.22 -1.79 22.13
N GLU A 221 11.30 -2.27 22.96
CA GLU A 221 11.62 -2.66 24.34
C GLU A 221 12.63 -3.79 24.41
N GLU A 222 12.49 -4.75 23.52
CA GLU A 222 13.42 -5.88 23.42
C GLU A 222 14.74 -5.46 22.79
N LEU A 223 14.70 -4.59 21.79
CA LEU A 223 15.90 -4.22 21.03
C LEU A 223 16.66 -3.02 21.60
N ALA A 224 16.09 -2.23 22.52
CA ALA A 224 16.64 -0.94 22.95
C ALA A 224 18.11 -0.97 23.37
N HIS A 225 18.52 -2.08 23.99
CA HIS A 225 19.87 -2.27 24.52
C HIS A 225 20.90 -2.67 23.46
N VAL A 226 20.45 -3.08 22.26
CA VAL A 226 21.31 -3.51 21.14
C VAL A 226 21.20 -2.65 19.90
N ILE A 227 20.02 -2.06 19.64
CA ILE A 227 19.81 -1.21 18.48
C ILE A 227 20.06 0.24 18.87
N GLY A 228 20.95 0.93 18.16
CA GLY A 228 21.21 2.35 18.40
C GLY A 228 20.06 3.26 17.93
N ARG A 229 20.04 4.50 18.43
CA ARG A 229 19.00 5.51 18.13
C ARG A 229 18.75 5.70 16.62
N ASP A 230 19.81 5.78 15.81
CA ASP A 230 19.69 6.00 14.37
C ASP A 230 18.98 4.85 13.64
N LYS A 231 19.30 3.61 14.00
CA LYS A 231 18.66 2.42 13.45
C LYS A 231 17.19 2.34 13.89
N ALA A 232 16.89 2.68 15.14
CA ALA A 232 15.51 2.73 15.63
C ALA A 232 14.67 3.79 14.89
N ASN A 233 15.20 5.00 14.70
CA ASN A 233 14.55 6.04 13.90
C ASN A 233 14.33 5.61 12.44
N THR A 234 15.31 4.91 11.85
CA THR A 234 15.19 4.36 10.50
C THR A 234 14.06 3.34 10.41
N LEU A 235 13.94 2.43 11.39
CA LEU A 235 12.83 1.48 11.45
C LEU A 235 11.48 2.18 11.64
N LEU A 236 11.39 3.16 12.54
CA LEU A 236 10.15 3.92 12.75
C LEU A 236 9.71 4.64 11.47
N ASP A 237 10.63 5.25 10.75
CA ASP A 237 10.35 5.96 9.49
C ASP A 237 9.90 5.01 8.37
N ILE A 238 10.39 3.76 8.39
CA ILE A 238 9.94 2.68 7.51
C ILE A 238 8.53 2.22 7.90
N LEU A 239 8.30 1.96 9.20
CA LEU A 239 7.11 1.25 9.67
C LEU A 239 5.87 2.15 9.78
N LYS A 240 6.04 3.45 10.02
CA LYS A 240 4.91 4.39 10.16
C LYS A 240 3.99 4.45 8.95
N GLY A 241 4.47 4.12 7.75
CA GLY A 241 3.60 4.08 6.56
C GLY A 241 2.69 2.85 6.48
N ILE A 242 2.95 1.80 7.27
CA ILE A 242 2.31 0.49 7.10
C ILE A 242 0.86 0.49 7.57
N TRP A 243 0.53 1.24 8.62
CA TRP A 243 -0.84 1.30 9.15
C TRP A 243 -1.84 1.87 8.13
N VAL A 244 -1.35 2.67 7.18
CA VAL A 244 -2.16 3.17 6.08
C VAL A 244 -2.48 2.06 5.09
N GLN A 245 -3.76 1.90 4.82
CA GLN A 245 -4.26 0.95 3.84
C GLN A 245 -3.66 1.24 2.45
N ALA A 246 -3.17 0.19 1.78
CA ALA A 246 -2.46 0.34 0.50
C ALA A 246 -3.36 0.94 -0.57
N GLU A 247 -4.65 0.59 -0.54
CA GLU A 247 -5.71 1.08 -1.41
C GLU A 247 -5.91 2.58 -1.25
N ALA A 248 -5.98 3.06 0.00
CA ALA A 248 -6.14 4.46 0.31
C ALA A 248 -4.94 5.29 -0.18
N ALA A 249 -3.72 4.82 0.10
CA ALA A 249 -2.50 5.46 -0.36
C ALA A 249 -2.35 5.48 -1.89
N ALA A 250 -2.79 4.44 -2.58
CA ALA A 250 -2.71 4.37 -4.03
C ALA A 250 -3.58 5.41 -4.75
N ASN A 251 -4.64 5.90 -4.10
CA ASN A 251 -5.41 7.02 -4.63
C ASN A 251 -4.54 8.28 -4.77
N LEU A 252 -3.46 8.47 -3.99
CA LEU A 252 -2.52 9.59 -4.19
C LEU A 252 -1.81 9.50 -5.55
N ILE A 253 -1.45 8.30 -5.97
CA ILE A 253 -0.76 8.07 -7.24
C ILE A 253 -1.72 8.28 -8.40
N GLU A 254 -2.95 7.78 -8.26
CA GLU A 254 -4.01 8.00 -9.24
C GLU A 254 -4.36 9.50 -9.36
N ALA A 255 -4.47 10.19 -8.23
CA ALA A 255 -4.71 11.63 -8.15
C ALA A 255 -3.65 12.41 -8.93
N ARG A 256 -2.38 12.06 -8.73
CA ARG A 256 -1.25 12.64 -9.45
C ARG A 256 -1.37 12.41 -10.96
N LYS A 257 -1.67 11.17 -11.39
CA LYS A 257 -1.82 10.82 -12.81
C LYS A 257 -2.96 11.59 -13.48
N ARG A 258 -4.08 11.77 -12.77
CA ARG A 258 -5.24 12.54 -13.25
C ARG A 258 -5.07 14.04 -13.07
N ASN A 259 -4.02 14.46 -12.36
CA ASN A 259 -3.85 15.81 -11.86
C ASN A 259 -5.13 16.29 -11.17
N VAL A 260 -5.61 15.62 -10.11
CA VAL A 260 -6.82 16.01 -9.35
C VAL A 260 -6.45 16.13 -7.86
N PRO A 261 -6.91 17.17 -7.13
CA PRO A 261 -6.69 17.25 -5.68
C PRO A 261 -7.37 16.10 -4.94
N VAL A 262 -6.83 15.74 -3.77
CA VAL A 262 -7.40 14.69 -2.92
C VAL A 262 -7.75 15.19 -1.53
N ALA A 263 -8.79 14.62 -0.94
CA ALA A 263 -9.18 14.88 0.45
C ALA A 263 -9.03 13.64 1.32
N ILE A 264 -8.65 13.85 2.58
CA ILE A 264 -8.55 12.85 3.63
C ILE A 264 -9.19 13.37 4.90
N ASN A 265 -9.97 12.52 5.58
CA ASN A 265 -10.53 12.82 6.88
C ASN A 265 -9.49 12.52 7.98
N CYS A 266 -8.58 13.47 8.21
CA CYS A 266 -7.56 13.38 9.25
C CYS A 266 -7.34 14.71 9.98
N THR A 267 -6.76 14.66 11.18
CA THR A 267 -6.39 15.83 11.98
C THR A 267 -4.88 16.09 12.02
N GLU A 268 -4.05 15.06 11.90
CA GLU A 268 -2.59 15.12 12.06
C GLU A 268 -1.86 15.07 10.71
N LEU A 269 -2.33 15.86 9.73
CA LEU A 269 -1.86 15.74 8.35
C LEU A 269 -0.35 15.97 8.21
N GLU A 270 0.15 17.07 8.75
CA GLU A 270 1.51 17.56 8.47
C GLU A 270 2.56 16.89 9.35
N SER A 271 2.18 16.57 10.58
CA SER A 271 3.02 15.92 11.60
C SER A 271 3.16 14.42 11.35
N PHE A 272 2.12 13.75 10.82
CA PHE A 272 2.05 12.29 10.84
C PHE A 272 1.33 11.67 9.63
N THR A 273 0.03 11.88 9.49
CA THR A 273 -0.83 11.10 8.59
C THR A 273 -0.48 11.31 7.12
N GLY A 274 -0.25 12.55 6.69
CA GLY A 274 0.14 12.86 5.32
C GLY A 274 1.46 12.19 4.94
N TRP A 275 2.43 12.15 5.86
CA TRP A 275 3.69 11.41 5.68
C TRP A 275 3.46 9.91 5.56
N CYS A 276 2.61 9.32 6.40
CA CYS A 276 2.34 7.88 6.36
C CYS A 276 1.72 7.48 5.01
N TYR A 277 0.75 8.26 4.53
CA TYR A 277 0.14 8.07 3.21
C TYR A 277 1.15 8.22 2.08
N ALA A 278 1.99 9.26 2.12
CA ALA A 278 2.99 9.50 1.11
C ALA A 278 4.01 8.36 1.03
N ARG A 279 4.51 7.88 2.19
CA ARG A 279 5.44 6.75 2.26
C ARG A 279 4.82 5.45 1.77
N ARG A 280 3.54 5.23 2.05
CA ARG A 280 2.81 4.05 1.59
C ARG A 280 2.57 4.11 0.08
N ALA A 281 2.29 5.28 -0.48
CA ALA A 281 2.09 5.48 -1.91
C ALA A 281 3.40 5.38 -2.72
N TRP A 282 4.48 5.99 -2.21
CA TRP A 282 5.77 6.05 -2.90
C TRP A 282 6.86 5.42 -2.02
N PRO A 283 7.20 4.14 -2.23
CA PRO A 283 8.11 3.38 -1.35
C PRO A 283 9.58 3.84 -1.38
N PHE A 284 9.89 4.92 -2.10
CA PHE A 284 11.19 5.57 -2.13
C PHE A 284 11.11 6.94 -1.44
N PRO A 285 11.24 6.97 -0.09
CA PRO A 285 11.17 8.14 0.77
C PRO A 285 11.87 9.39 0.24
N GLN A 286 13.07 9.18 -0.26
CA GLN A 286 14.01 10.22 -0.64
C GLN A 286 13.54 11.03 -1.86
N LEU A 287 12.54 10.53 -2.57
CA LEU A 287 11.98 11.20 -3.75
C LEU A 287 10.74 12.03 -3.39
N ILE A 288 10.05 11.74 -2.29
CA ILE A 288 8.83 12.49 -1.95
C ILE A 288 9.22 13.77 -1.22
N ARG A 289 8.59 14.88 -1.60
CA ARG A 289 8.69 16.15 -0.87
C ARG A 289 7.32 16.59 -0.38
N PRO A 290 6.92 16.22 0.85
CA PRO A 290 5.76 16.79 1.50
C PRO A 290 6.03 18.24 1.88
N ILE A 291 5.10 19.12 1.55
CA ILE A 291 5.18 20.56 1.77
C ILE A 291 3.91 20.99 2.50
N SER A 292 4.05 21.59 3.67
CA SER A 292 2.94 22.22 4.38
C SER A 292 2.54 23.52 3.69
N ALA A 293 1.28 23.67 3.31
CA ALA A 293 0.71 24.95 2.88
C ALA A 293 0.32 25.85 4.07
N GLY A 294 0.27 25.27 5.28
CA GLY A 294 -0.23 25.92 6.49
C GLY A 294 -1.65 26.48 6.32
N ALA A 295 -1.94 27.55 7.03
CA ALA A 295 -3.23 28.26 6.93
C ALA A 295 -3.36 29.14 5.67
N SER A 296 -2.35 29.19 4.79
CA SER A 296 -2.41 30.08 3.63
C SER A 296 -3.49 29.65 2.64
N ARG A 297 -4.25 30.64 2.14
CA ARG A 297 -5.24 30.50 1.06
C ARG A 297 -4.95 31.47 -0.08
N ASN A 298 -3.69 31.90 -0.20
CA ASN A 298 -3.22 32.84 -1.21
C ASN A 298 -2.17 32.17 -2.09
N PHE A 299 -2.35 32.25 -3.41
CA PHE A 299 -1.47 31.59 -4.36
C PHE A 299 0.00 32.04 -4.25
N ASP A 300 0.27 33.34 -4.09
CA ASP A 300 1.64 33.86 -4.00
C ASP A 300 2.39 33.36 -2.76
N GLN A 301 1.69 33.27 -1.63
CA GLN A 301 2.23 32.71 -0.39
C GLN A 301 2.53 31.21 -0.56
N ILE A 302 1.58 30.43 -1.08
CA ILE A 302 1.75 29.00 -1.34
C ILE A 302 2.91 28.76 -2.32
N LYS A 303 2.99 29.56 -3.38
CA LYS A 303 4.09 29.57 -4.33
C LYS A 303 5.43 29.83 -3.64
N SER A 304 5.51 30.81 -2.75
CA SER A 304 6.72 31.08 -1.97
C SER A 304 7.13 29.86 -1.13
N VAL A 305 6.17 29.16 -0.52
CA VAL A 305 6.44 27.95 0.26
C VAL A 305 6.98 26.83 -0.62
N ILE A 306 6.31 26.53 -1.75
CA ILE A 306 6.76 25.52 -2.73
C ILE A 306 8.18 25.82 -3.24
N LEU A 307 8.47 27.10 -3.53
CA LEU A 307 9.79 27.50 -4.01
C LEU A 307 10.88 27.40 -2.93
N SER A 308 10.55 27.67 -1.67
CA SER A 308 11.50 27.56 -0.56
C SER A 308 12.00 26.11 -0.37
N GLU A 309 11.13 25.13 -0.62
CA GLU A 309 11.44 23.70 -0.59
C GLU A 309 12.18 23.19 -1.84
N ALA A 310 12.13 23.93 -2.96
CA ALA A 310 12.93 23.62 -4.15
C ALA A 310 14.43 23.91 -3.95
N GLY A 311 14.77 24.73 -2.95
CA GLY A 311 16.13 24.99 -2.47
C GLY A 311 16.34 26.43 -2.01
N LYS A 312 16.66 26.62 -0.73
CA LYS A 312 16.88 27.94 -0.08
C LYS A 312 18.01 28.81 -0.68
N THR A 313 18.82 28.26 -1.58
CA THR A 313 20.01 28.92 -2.16
C THR A 313 19.91 29.19 -3.66
N ILE A 314 18.76 28.90 -4.28
CA ILE A 314 18.56 29.04 -5.73
C ILE A 314 17.66 30.26 -5.99
N ASP A 315 17.96 31.05 -7.03
CA ASP A 315 17.05 32.12 -7.46
C ASP A 315 15.67 31.56 -7.84
N SER A 316 14.62 32.38 -7.70
CA SER A 316 13.24 31.92 -7.88
C SER A 316 12.95 31.36 -9.28
N LYS A 317 13.58 31.91 -10.34
CA LYS A 317 13.39 31.41 -11.72
C LYS A 317 13.98 30.03 -11.91
N ARG A 318 15.18 29.78 -11.37
CA ARG A 318 15.83 28.46 -11.42
C ARG A 318 15.10 27.45 -10.54
N ALA A 319 14.58 27.87 -9.38
CA ALA A 319 13.75 27.02 -8.54
C ALA A 319 12.47 26.58 -9.26
N GLU A 320 11.77 27.51 -9.93
CA GLU A 320 10.59 27.20 -10.76
C GLU A 320 10.93 26.24 -11.91
N GLN A 321 12.02 26.50 -12.64
CA GLN A 321 12.45 25.63 -13.73
C GLN A 321 12.76 24.23 -13.22
N ARG A 322 13.42 24.11 -12.06
CA ARG A 322 13.72 22.83 -11.43
C ARG A 322 12.44 22.09 -11.05
N LEU A 323 11.47 22.75 -10.43
CA LEU A 323 10.18 22.14 -10.06
C LEU A 323 9.43 21.57 -11.28
N ARG A 324 9.51 22.26 -12.43
CA ARG A 324 8.93 21.77 -13.69
C ARG A 324 9.66 20.55 -14.27
N GLN A 325 10.94 20.38 -13.95
CA GLN A 325 11.79 19.30 -14.43
C GLN A 325 11.84 18.09 -13.48
N ILE A 326 11.51 18.28 -12.19
CA ILE A 326 11.50 17.19 -11.21
C ILE A 326 10.38 16.21 -11.57
N SER A 327 10.76 14.96 -11.84
CA SER A 327 9.84 13.83 -11.99
C SER A 327 9.33 13.29 -10.65
N ASP A 328 9.98 13.66 -9.55
CA ASP A 328 9.65 13.19 -8.22
C ASP A 328 8.33 13.78 -7.71
N PRO A 329 7.55 13.03 -6.91
CA PRO A 329 6.29 13.52 -6.38
C PRO A 329 6.51 14.62 -5.33
N ILE A 330 5.84 15.76 -5.54
CA ILE A 330 5.69 16.81 -4.52
C ILE A 330 4.28 16.69 -3.95
N LEU A 331 4.15 16.61 -2.63
CA LEU A 331 2.86 16.49 -1.95
C LEU A 331 2.59 17.78 -1.17
N LEU A 332 1.75 18.66 -1.71
CA LEU A 332 1.33 19.88 -1.03
C LEU A 332 0.15 19.56 -0.11
N MET A 333 0.34 19.79 1.19
CA MET A 333 -0.59 19.43 2.26
C MET A 333 -1.28 20.67 2.80
N PHE A 334 -2.61 20.69 2.77
CA PHE A 334 -3.43 21.69 3.44
C PHE A 334 -3.95 21.11 4.76
N PRO A 335 -3.52 21.65 5.91
CA PRO A 335 -3.97 21.16 7.22
C PRO A 335 -5.48 21.33 7.37
N PRO A 336 -6.11 20.57 8.28
CA PRO A 336 -7.52 20.75 8.58
C PRO A 336 -7.77 22.19 9.05
N PRO A 337 -8.96 22.75 8.78
CA PRO A 337 -9.31 24.05 9.33
C PRO A 337 -9.37 23.99 10.85
N GLU A 338 -9.05 25.11 11.50
CA GLU A 338 -9.20 25.23 12.95
C GLU A 338 -10.68 25.07 13.34
N PRO A 339 -10.99 24.56 14.55
CA PRO A 339 -12.38 24.33 14.97
C PRO A 339 -13.29 25.55 14.82
N ASP A 340 -12.73 26.76 15.04
CA ASP A 340 -13.46 28.02 14.94
C ASP A 340 -13.81 28.40 13.49
N ASP A 341 -13.03 27.92 12.51
CA ASP A 341 -13.24 28.20 11.08
C ASP A 341 -14.30 27.29 10.44
N ILE A 342 -14.64 26.16 11.09
CA ILE A 342 -15.60 25.17 10.56
C ILE A 342 -17.00 25.79 10.41
N GLN A 343 -17.34 26.80 11.22
CA GLN A 343 -18.63 27.51 11.12
C GLN A 343 -18.79 28.26 9.79
N ASN A 344 -17.68 28.61 9.13
CA ASN A 344 -17.64 29.21 7.79
C ASN A 344 -17.01 28.23 6.79
N ALA A 345 -17.67 27.09 6.56
CA ALA A 345 -17.18 25.99 5.72
C ALA A 345 -16.68 26.40 4.32
N THR A 346 -17.17 27.50 3.76
CA THR A 346 -16.73 28.04 2.45
C THR A 346 -15.40 28.79 2.50
N ALA A 347 -14.98 29.32 3.65
CA ALA A 347 -13.68 30.00 3.83
C ALA A 347 -12.59 29.06 4.39
N ALA A 348 -12.99 27.96 5.02
CA ALA A 348 -12.11 27.02 5.70
C ALA A 348 -11.16 26.26 4.75
N PHE A 349 -11.64 25.91 3.56
CA PHE A 349 -10.91 25.11 2.57
C PHE A 349 -10.44 25.94 1.37
N PRO A 350 -9.31 25.58 0.72
CA PRO A 350 -8.96 26.10 -0.60
C PRO A 350 -10.12 25.95 -1.57
N ASP A 351 -10.51 27.05 -2.22
CA ASP A 351 -11.52 26.98 -3.26
C ASP A 351 -10.98 26.31 -4.53
N LYS A 352 -11.90 25.95 -5.44
CA LYS A 352 -11.55 25.32 -6.70
C LYS A 352 -10.61 26.19 -7.55
N LEU A 353 -10.77 27.52 -7.51
CA LEU A 353 -9.99 28.45 -8.32
C LEU A 353 -8.51 28.40 -7.91
N LEU A 354 -8.23 28.47 -6.61
CA LEU A 354 -6.89 28.37 -6.06
C LEU A 354 -6.25 27.00 -6.36
N LEU A 355 -7.01 25.91 -6.20
CA LEU A 355 -6.53 24.57 -6.50
C LEU A 355 -6.18 24.40 -8.00
N ASP A 356 -7.02 24.94 -8.89
CA ASP A 356 -6.77 24.93 -10.34
C ASP A 356 -5.54 25.80 -10.71
N GLU A 357 -5.37 26.96 -10.07
CA GLU A 357 -4.21 27.84 -10.26
C GLU A 357 -2.89 27.15 -9.86
N ILE A 358 -2.86 26.49 -8.70
CA ILE A 358 -1.71 25.70 -8.24
C ILE A 358 -1.38 24.58 -9.22
N ARG A 359 -2.38 23.84 -9.69
CA ARG A 359 -2.21 22.72 -10.62
C ARG A 359 -1.73 23.16 -11.99
N GLN A 360 -2.19 24.32 -12.47
CA GLN A 360 -1.74 24.90 -13.72
C GLN A 360 -0.28 25.36 -13.63
N ALA A 361 0.10 25.99 -12.51
CA ALA A 361 1.46 26.45 -12.28
C ALA A 361 2.46 25.30 -12.02
N TYR A 362 2.01 24.25 -11.33
CA TYR A 362 2.83 23.12 -10.89
C TYR A 362 2.18 21.76 -11.18
N PRO A 363 2.17 21.29 -12.45
CA PRO A 363 1.50 20.04 -12.84
C PRO A 363 2.00 18.77 -12.13
N ASN A 364 3.20 18.80 -11.55
CA ASN A 364 3.81 17.67 -10.84
C ASN A 364 3.46 17.62 -9.33
N VAL A 365 2.75 18.64 -8.82
CA VAL A 365 2.34 18.72 -7.41
C VAL A 365 1.01 17.99 -7.21
N THR A 366 1.01 17.01 -6.31
CA THR A 366 -0.20 16.39 -5.78
C THR A 366 -0.69 17.21 -4.60
N ILE A 367 -1.95 17.64 -4.62
CA ILE A 367 -2.55 18.42 -3.53
C ILE A 367 -3.37 17.50 -2.62
N LEU A 368 -3.10 17.53 -1.32
CA LEU A 368 -3.79 16.76 -0.29
C LEU A 368 -4.41 17.68 0.77
N LEU A 369 -5.72 17.59 0.94
CA LEU A 369 -6.50 18.39 1.87
C LEU A 369 -6.93 17.52 3.06
N ALA A 370 -6.58 17.92 4.27
CA ALA A 370 -7.18 17.34 5.47
C ALA A 370 -8.50 18.02 5.79
N THR A 371 -9.50 17.23 6.17
CA THR A 371 -10.85 17.71 6.42
C THR A 371 -11.31 17.55 7.86
N GLY A 372 -10.45 17.07 8.76
CA GLY A 372 -10.82 16.71 10.12
C GLY A 372 -11.50 15.33 10.14
N HIS A 373 -12.65 15.20 10.80
CA HIS A 373 -13.27 13.89 11.03
C HIS A 373 -14.00 13.30 9.82
N GLU A 374 -14.54 14.15 8.94
CA GLU A 374 -15.33 13.75 7.77
C GLU A 374 -14.98 14.63 6.57
N ILE A 375 -15.25 14.15 5.35
CA ILE A 375 -15.05 14.94 4.13
C ILE A 375 -16.36 15.67 3.81
N PRO A 376 -16.41 17.01 3.85
CA PRO A 376 -17.63 17.77 3.60
C PRO A 376 -18.14 17.62 2.16
N ASP A 377 -19.46 17.68 1.99
CA ASP A 377 -20.12 17.67 0.68
C ASP A 377 -19.75 18.87 -0.21
N THR A 378 -19.18 19.93 0.36
CA THR A 378 -18.70 21.11 -0.39
C THR A 378 -17.45 20.81 -1.23
N LEU A 379 -16.74 19.72 -0.93
CA LEU A 379 -15.52 19.30 -1.63
C LEU A 379 -15.77 18.32 -2.79
N GLN A 380 -16.89 18.46 -3.52
CA GLN A 380 -17.19 17.60 -4.69
C GLN A 380 -16.15 17.65 -5.82
N HIS A 381 -15.30 18.68 -5.85
CA HIS A 381 -14.28 18.86 -6.87
C HIS A 381 -12.93 18.20 -6.53
N VAL A 382 -12.82 17.54 -5.37
CA VAL A 382 -11.63 16.78 -4.96
C VAL A 382 -11.97 15.30 -4.84
N MET A 383 -10.97 14.44 -5.04
CA MET A 383 -11.14 13.00 -4.94
C MET A 383 -10.93 12.54 -3.49
N PRO A 384 -11.90 11.88 -2.83
CA PRO A 384 -11.67 11.34 -1.50
C PRO A 384 -10.68 10.17 -1.55
N LEU A 385 -9.75 10.09 -0.58
CA LEU A 385 -8.98 8.88 -0.37
C LEU A 385 -9.89 7.79 0.18
N ARG A 386 -9.90 6.62 -0.46
CA ARG A 386 -10.76 5.49 -0.10
C ARG A 386 -9.95 4.21 0.13
N PRO A 387 -10.26 3.44 1.19
CA PRO A 387 -11.31 3.72 2.18
C PRO A 387 -10.96 4.91 3.10
N PRO A 388 -11.98 5.57 3.69
CA PRO A 388 -11.75 6.68 4.62
C PRO A 388 -11.08 6.18 5.91
N LEU A 389 -10.42 7.08 6.63
CA LEU A 389 -9.95 6.77 7.97
C LEU A 389 -11.14 6.54 8.90
N THR A 390 -11.09 5.48 9.70
CA THR A 390 -12.16 5.22 10.68
C THR A 390 -11.93 6.05 11.94
N GLY A 391 -13.02 6.45 12.61
CA GLY A 391 -12.95 7.30 13.80
C GLY A 391 -12.04 6.69 14.87
N GLY A 392 -11.04 7.46 15.31
CA GLY A 392 -10.08 7.05 16.35
C GLY A 392 -8.84 6.29 15.86
N GLU A 393 -8.87 5.72 14.65
CA GLU A 393 -7.73 4.96 14.10
C GLU A 393 -6.47 5.83 14.00
N GLU A 394 -6.60 7.04 13.44
CA GLU A 394 -5.49 8.01 13.37
C GLU A 394 -4.93 8.34 14.75
N GLY A 395 -5.79 8.69 15.71
CA GLY A 395 -5.37 9.07 17.06
C GLY A 395 -4.63 7.94 17.77
N THR A 396 -5.10 6.70 17.63
CA THR A 396 -4.43 5.52 18.17
C THR A 396 -3.05 5.32 17.53
N GLN A 397 -2.95 5.39 16.19
CA GLN A 397 -1.66 5.23 15.51
C GLN A 397 -0.68 6.37 15.84
N TYR A 398 -1.18 7.60 15.95
CA TYR A 398 -0.38 8.75 16.31
C TYR A 398 0.14 8.65 17.75
N GLY A 399 -0.69 8.16 18.69
CA GLY A 399 -0.25 7.84 20.04
C GLY A 399 0.92 6.85 20.06
N TYR A 400 0.80 5.72 19.36
CA TYR A 400 1.90 4.74 19.26
C TYR A 400 3.16 5.30 18.60
N TYR A 401 3.00 6.20 17.63
CA TYR A 401 4.11 6.91 17.00
C TYR A 401 4.85 7.81 18.00
N LEU A 402 4.11 8.64 18.75
CA LEU A 402 4.67 9.53 19.77
C LEU A 402 5.34 8.74 20.90
N ASP A 403 4.71 7.67 21.38
CA ASP A 403 5.29 6.78 22.39
C ASP A 403 6.60 6.14 21.90
N SER A 404 6.67 5.78 20.62
CA SER A 404 7.88 5.24 20.01
C SER A 404 8.99 6.29 19.91
N ILE A 405 8.67 7.53 19.50
CA ILE A 405 9.63 8.63 19.52
C ILE A 405 10.14 8.85 20.94
N ASP A 406 9.24 9.08 21.89
CA ASP A 406 9.60 9.38 23.28
C ASP A 406 10.51 8.30 23.87
N TYR A 407 10.19 7.04 23.59
CA TYR A 407 11.02 5.91 24.00
C TYR A 407 12.42 5.94 23.36
N ILE A 408 12.50 6.17 22.04
CA ILE A 408 13.77 6.29 21.32
C ILE A 408 14.61 7.44 21.90
N GLU A 409 13.99 8.59 22.18
CA GLU A 409 14.72 9.77 22.66
C GLU A 409 15.19 9.65 24.11
N LYS A 410 14.40 9.01 24.98
CA LYS A 410 14.70 8.91 26.41
C LYS A 410 15.53 7.68 26.79
N GLN A 411 15.30 6.55 26.13
CA GLN A 411 15.83 5.24 26.57
C GLN A 411 17.00 4.75 25.72
N MET A 412 17.20 5.31 24.52
CA MET A 412 18.23 4.86 23.60
C MET A 412 19.36 5.89 23.51
N ARG A 413 20.57 5.46 23.87
CA ARG A 413 21.77 6.30 23.82
C ARG A 413 22.47 6.25 22.47
#